data_AF-A0A348WGD5-F1
#
_entry.id   AF-A0A348WGD5-F1
#
_cell.length_a   1.000
_cell.length_b   1.000
_cell.length_c   1.000
_cell.angle_alpha   90.00
_cell.angle_beta   90.00
_cell.angle_gamma   90.00
#
_symmetry.space_group_name_H-M   'P 1'
#
loop_
_entity.id
_entity.type
_entity.pdbx_description
1 polymer ?
#
loop_
_entity_poly.entity_id
_entity_poly.type
_entity_poly.pdbx_seq_one_letter_code
_entity_poly.pdbx_strand_id
1 'polypeptide(L)'
;AAGLIILAIFYPSGDLAPEWLLLSFGAALAVFVLFNWLPRRMDRGRPERPHSTRVRKALGGLPYVIAGCISWYGFMQSGLHPALGLLPVVPAIPHADRAFGIFAEAEEHLHDLLNVLEHALKHPVEIVLFFFGLLNAGVEFSSMGDATWLVLAGLIIGKPVGILFFGWLAAKPLKLGIPEGMRIIDLVVIGFVAAIGFTVSLFVASVAFDAGPVQDAAKMGALFSFAAAILSIVAGKVLRVQKMDG
;
A
#
# COMPACT_ATOMS: atom_id res chain seq x y z
N ALA A 1 3.14 2.11 -2.71
CA ALA A 1 4.62 2.00 -2.80
C ALA A 1 5.25 3.05 -3.71
N ALA A 2 4.88 3.14 -5.00
CA ALA A 2 5.54 4.04 -5.96
C ALA A 2 5.65 5.52 -5.52
N GLY A 3 4.57 6.13 -5.01
CA GLY A 3 4.60 7.51 -4.53
C GLY A 3 5.57 7.74 -3.35
N LEU A 4 5.69 6.76 -2.44
CA LEU A 4 6.64 6.84 -1.33
C LEU A 4 8.08 6.64 -1.79
N ILE A 5 8.32 5.82 -2.81
CA ILE A 5 9.64 5.65 -3.42
C ILE A 5 10.08 6.97 -4.07
N ILE A 6 9.18 7.67 -4.75
CA ILE A 6 9.46 9.00 -5.32
C ILE A 6 9.84 9.98 -4.20
N LEU A 7 9.04 10.05 -3.12
CA LEU A 7 9.37 10.91 -1.98
C LEU A 7 10.73 10.55 -1.37
N ALA A 8 11.03 9.26 -1.21
CA ALA A 8 12.30 8.81 -0.66
C ALA A 8 13.51 9.19 -1.53
N ILE A 9 13.36 9.23 -2.86
CA ILE A 9 14.45 9.59 -3.78
C ILE A 9 14.63 11.11 -3.84
N PHE A 10 13.54 11.88 -3.86
CA PHE A 10 13.58 13.33 -4.11
C PHE A 10 13.60 14.19 -2.84
N TYR A 11 13.12 13.66 -1.72
CA TYR A 11 13.02 14.36 -0.44
C TYR A 11 13.52 13.44 0.70
N PRO A 12 14.84 13.18 0.76
CA PRO A 12 15.42 12.43 1.87
C PRO A 12 15.23 13.20 3.18
N SER A 13 14.81 12.49 4.21
CA SER A 13 14.52 13.07 5.54
C SER A 13 15.77 13.34 6.40
N GLY A 14 16.97 13.00 5.91
CA GLY A 14 18.22 13.21 6.62
C GLY A 14 19.45 12.90 5.75
N ASP A 15 20.63 12.88 6.37
CA ASP A 15 21.88 12.54 5.69
C ASP A 15 21.80 11.11 5.13
N LEU A 16 22.05 10.98 3.83
CA LEU A 16 21.96 9.71 3.13
C LEU A 16 23.13 8.81 3.55
N ALA A 17 22.84 7.84 4.41
CA ALA A 17 23.75 6.77 4.78
C ALA A 17 23.26 5.44 4.16
N PRO A 18 23.51 5.22 2.85
CA PRO A 18 22.99 4.06 2.12
C PRO A 18 23.54 2.71 2.64
N GLU A 19 24.62 2.72 3.42
CA GLU A 19 25.13 1.56 4.13
C GLU A 19 24.08 0.88 5.03
N TRP A 20 23.16 1.65 5.62
CA TRP A 20 22.07 1.09 6.43
C TRP A 20 21.01 0.35 5.61
N LEU A 21 20.94 0.59 4.30
CA LEU A 21 20.09 -0.21 3.41
C LEU A 21 20.65 -1.62 3.25
N LEU A 22 21.97 -1.81 3.35
CA LEU A 22 22.57 -3.15 3.35
C LEU A 22 22.12 -3.96 4.55
N LEU A 23 21.90 -3.32 5.71
CA LEU A 23 21.32 -3.98 6.87
C LEU A 23 19.90 -4.48 6.60
N SER A 24 19.08 -3.65 5.93
CA SER A 24 17.70 -4.00 5.55
C SER A 24 17.66 -5.15 4.54
N PHE A 25 18.36 -5.03 3.41
CA PHE A 25 18.43 -6.09 2.40
C PHE A 25 19.12 -7.35 2.95
N GLY A 26 20.11 -7.19 3.82
CA GLY A 26 20.78 -8.27 4.53
C GLY A 26 19.83 -9.03 5.46
N ALA A 27 18.99 -8.32 6.24
CA ALA A 27 17.99 -8.95 7.09
C ALA A 27 16.93 -9.71 6.28
N ALA A 28 16.45 -9.14 5.18
CA ALA A 28 15.53 -9.80 4.26
C ALA A 28 16.14 -11.06 3.63
N LEU A 29 17.39 -10.97 3.15
CA LEU A 29 18.12 -12.09 2.57
C LEU A 29 18.40 -13.17 3.62
N ALA A 30 18.81 -12.80 4.83
CA ALA A 30 19.08 -13.74 5.91
C ALA A 30 17.83 -14.53 6.27
N VAL A 31 16.68 -13.86 6.40
CA VAL A 31 15.42 -14.55 6.71
C VAL A 31 14.97 -15.43 5.55
N PHE A 32 15.09 -14.97 4.31
CA PHE A 32 14.80 -15.78 3.14
C PHE A 32 15.69 -17.04 3.08
N VAL A 33 17.00 -16.90 3.29
CA VAL A 33 17.94 -18.01 3.22
C VAL A 33 17.71 -19.01 4.36
N LEU A 34 17.60 -18.52 5.60
CA LEU A 34 17.52 -19.37 6.79
C LEU A 34 16.16 -20.05 6.96
N PHE A 35 15.06 -19.33 6.66
CA PHE A 35 13.72 -19.81 6.98
C PHE A 35 12.90 -20.26 5.76
N ASN A 36 13.33 -19.95 4.53
CA ASN A 36 12.71 -20.48 3.31
C ASN A 36 13.62 -21.40 2.52
N TRP A 37 14.78 -20.92 2.11
CA TRP A 37 15.62 -21.66 1.17
C TRP A 37 16.29 -22.88 1.80
N LEU A 38 16.86 -22.74 3.00
CA LEU A 38 17.55 -23.82 3.69
C LEU A 38 16.61 -24.99 4.05
N PRO A 39 15.41 -24.77 4.63
CA PRO A 39 14.48 -25.86 4.91
C PRO A 39 13.96 -26.51 3.63
N ARG A 40 13.68 -25.72 2.57
CA ARG A 40 13.28 -26.26 1.25
C ARG A 40 14.38 -27.11 0.61
N ARG A 41 15.64 -26.73 0.78
CA ARG A 41 16.80 -27.49 0.28
C ARG A 41 16.99 -28.80 1.06
N MET A 42 16.75 -28.79 2.37
CA MET A 42 16.81 -29.99 3.22
C MET A 42 15.65 -30.96 2.96
N ASP A 43 14.50 -30.45 2.54
CA ASP A 43 13.31 -31.25 2.18
C ASP A 43 13.36 -31.77 0.73
N ARG A 44 14.43 -31.50 -0.02
CA ARG A 44 14.55 -31.88 -1.43
C ARG A 44 14.60 -33.41 -1.57
N GLY A 45 13.61 -33.98 -2.26
CA GLY A 45 13.46 -35.43 -2.44
C GLY A 45 12.56 -36.10 -1.39
N ARG A 46 11.94 -35.35 -0.46
CA ARG A 46 10.97 -35.88 0.51
C ARG A 46 9.59 -35.25 0.27
N PRO A 47 8.56 -36.04 -0.09
CA PRO A 47 7.23 -35.50 -0.35
C PRO A 47 6.58 -34.87 0.90
N GLU A 48 6.92 -35.34 2.10
CA GLU A 48 6.33 -34.89 3.37
C GLU A 48 6.85 -33.54 3.89
N ARG A 49 7.93 -32.99 3.30
CA ARG A 49 8.53 -31.69 3.66
C ARG A 49 8.60 -31.42 5.19
N PRO A 50 9.24 -32.30 5.99
CA PRO A 50 9.18 -32.23 7.45
C PRO A 50 9.89 -31.00 8.03
N HIS A 51 10.99 -30.52 7.43
CA HIS A 51 11.77 -29.40 8.00
C HIS A 51 11.09 -28.06 7.78
N SER A 52 10.58 -27.78 6.58
CA SER A 52 9.84 -26.56 6.28
C SER A 52 8.54 -26.46 7.08
N THR A 53 7.83 -27.59 7.27
CA THR A 53 6.63 -27.64 8.13
C THR A 53 6.98 -27.37 9.60
N ARG A 54 8.07 -27.95 10.11
CA ARG A 54 8.53 -27.69 11.48
C ARG A 54 8.92 -26.22 11.69
N VAL A 55 9.67 -25.63 10.75
CA VAL A 55 10.06 -24.20 10.81
C VAL A 55 8.83 -23.30 10.83
N ARG A 56 7.86 -23.54 9.94
CA ARG A 56 6.60 -22.79 9.90
C ARG A 56 5.78 -22.94 11.19
N LYS A 57 5.69 -24.16 11.75
CA LYS A 57 4.92 -24.41 12.98
C LYS A 57 5.61 -23.88 14.24
N ALA A 58 6.94 -23.93 14.30
CA ALA A 58 7.70 -23.54 15.49
C ALA A 58 7.94 -22.02 15.57
N LEU A 59 8.25 -21.37 14.45
CA LEU A 59 8.63 -19.96 14.43
C LEU A 59 7.54 -19.05 13.87
N GLY A 60 6.58 -19.60 13.10
CA GLY A 60 5.50 -18.83 12.50
C GLY A 60 6.03 -17.61 11.74
N GLY A 61 5.42 -16.45 12.00
CA GLY A 61 5.80 -15.17 11.41
C GLY A 61 6.92 -14.41 12.14
N LEU A 62 7.37 -14.88 13.31
CA LEU A 62 8.30 -14.13 14.17
C LEU A 62 9.62 -13.74 13.47
N PRO A 63 10.29 -14.61 12.70
CA PRO A 63 11.53 -14.23 12.03
C PRO A 63 11.33 -13.09 11.03
N TYR A 64 10.19 -13.07 10.34
CA TYR A 64 9.84 -12.04 9.36
C TYR A 64 9.49 -10.71 10.05
N VAL A 65 8.80 -10.76 11.19
CA VAL A 65 8.53 -9.56 12.01
C VAL A 65 9.85 -8.96 12.52
N ILE A 66 10.77 -9.79 13.02
CA ILE A 66 12.09 -9.33 13.50
C ILE A 66 12.88 -8.70 12.35
N ALA A 67 12.94 -9.34 11.18
CA ALA A 67 13.58 -8.74 10.01
C ALA A 67 12.87 -7.45 9.56
N GLY A 68 11.55 -7.38 9.68
CA GLY A 68 10.77 -6.16 9.47
C GLY A 68 11.22 -5.02 10.39
N CYS A 69 11.38 -5.29 11.69
CA CYS A 69 11.87 -4.30 12.66
C CYS A 69 13.31 -3.86 12.37
N ILE A 70 14.21 -4.79 12.04
CA ILE A 70 15.60 -4.47 11.67
C ILE A 70 15.63 -3.63 10.39
N SER A 71 14.82 -4.00 9.40
CA SER A 71 14.71 -3.30 8.13
C SER A 71 14.12 -1.90 8.30
N TRP A 72 13.08 -1.74 9.13
CA TRP A 72 12.51 -0.45 9.51
C TRP A 72 13.55 0.47 10.15
N TYR A 73 14.37 -0.07 11.07
CA TYR A 73 15.47 0.67 11.69
C TYR A 73 16.55 1.07 10.67
N GLY A 74 16.93 0.15 9.76
CA GLY A 74 17.87 0.45 8.68
C GLY A 74 17.38 1.57 7.77
N PHE A 75 16.09 1.60 7.43
CA PHE A 75 15.52 2.71 6.66
C PHE A 75 15.57 4.03 7.44
N MET A 76 15.21 4.02 8.72
CA MET A 76 15.29 5.21 9.58
C MET A 76 16.70 5.82 9.63
N GLN A 77 17.74 5.00 9.74
CA GLN A 77 19.14 5.46 9.75
C GLN A 77 19.66 5.83 8.36
N SER A 78 19.09 5.28 7.29
CA SER A 78 19.50 5.61 5.92
C SER A 78 19.04 7.00 5.43
N GLY A 79 18.26 7.73 6.23
CA GLY A 79 17.63 8.98 5.83
C GLY A 79 16.37 8.81 4.97
N LEU A 80 15.94 7.57 4.72
CA LEU A 80 14.69 7.25 4.03
C LEU A 80 13.53 7.06 4.99
N HIS A 81 12.31 7.24 4.49
CA HIS A 81 11.14 7.12 5.35
C HIS A 81 10.93 5.66 5.81
N PRO A 82 10.78 5.38 7.13
CA PRO A 82 10.66 4.02 7.64
C PRO A 82 9.45 3.23 7.14
N ALA A 83 8.44 3.90 6.59
CA ALA A 83 7.29 3.25 5.94
C ALA A 83 7.69 2.34 4.75
N LEU A 84 8.86 2.57 4.14
CA LEU A 84 9.41 1.73 3.08
C LEU A 84 10.16 0.50 3.62
N GLY A 85 10.45 0.43 4.91
CA GLY A 85 11.30 -0.61 5.51
C GLY A 85 10.73 -2.02 5.42
N LEU A 86 9.42 -2.19 5.26
CA LEU A 86 8.84 -3.52 5.05
C LEU A 86 9.00 -4.02 3.61
N LEU A 87 9.23 -3.14 2.63
CA LEU A 87 9.26 -3.53 1.21
C LEU A 87 10.29 -4.62 0.88
N PRO A 88 11.52 -4.62 1.42
CA PRO A 88 12.47 -5.70 1.15
C PRO A 88 12.10 -7.02 1.83
N VAL A 89 11.35 -6.98 2.93
CA VAL A 89 11.02 -8.15 3.76
C VAL A 89 9.79 -8.88 3.24
N VAL A 90 8.78 -8.16 2.71
CA VAL A 90 7.53 -8.77 2.20
C VAL A 90 7.78 -9.88 1.17
N PRO A 91 8.65 -9.74 0.14
CA PRO A 91 8.94 -10.81 -0.80
C PRO A 91 9.57 -12.05 -0.17
N ALA A 92 10.21 -11.90 0.99
CA ALA A 92 10.78 -13.01 1.73
C ALA A 92 9.73 -13.78 2.54
N ILE A 93 8.52 -13.24 2.77
CA ILE A 93 7.46 -13.98 3.47
C ILE A 93 7.03 -15.17 2.58
N PRO A 94 6.77 -16.37 3.13
CA PRO A 94 6.35 -17.50 2.34
C PRO A 94 4.87 -17.37 1.92
N HIS A 95 4.65 -17.32 0.61
CA HIS A 95 3.34 -17.32 -0.03
C HIS A 95 3.04 -18.72 -0.63
N ALA A 96 1.77 -19.07 -0.78
CA ALA A 96 1.36 -20.30 -1.45
C ALA A 96 1.70 -20.26 -2.96
N ASP A 97 2.11 -21.41 -3.51
CA ASP A 97 2.51 -21.56 -4.92
C ASP A 97 1.33 -21.49 -5.93
N ARG A 98 0.10 -21.22 -5.47
CA ARG A 98 -1.09 -21.08 -6.32
C ARG A 98 -1.63 -19.66 -6.27
N ALA A 99 -1.28 -18.87 -7.27
CA ALA A 99 -1.94 -17.61 -7.55
C ALA A 99 -3.35 -17.91 -8.09
N PHE A 100 -4.35 -17.91 -7.22
CA PHE A 100 -5.70 -17.59 -7.68
C PHE A 100 -5.75 -16.06 -7.87
N GLY A 101 -6.53 -15.59 -8.85
CA GLY A 101 -6.58 -14.16 -9.18
C GLY A 101 -6.94 -13.31 -7.96
N ILE A 102 -6.60 -12.02 -8.02
CA ILE A 102 -6.69 -10.98 -6.95
C ILE A 102 -8.13 -10.79 -6.38
N PHE A 103 -9.10 -11.58 -6.83
CA PHE A 103 -10.53 -11.49 -6.53
C PHE A 103 -11.19 -12.86 -6.33
N ALA A 104 -10.44 -13.94 -6.07
CA ALA A 104 -11.01 -15.27 -5.90
C ALA A 104 -11.37 -15.54 -4.43
N GLU A 105 -12.63 -15.89 -4.14
CA GLU A 105 -13.10 -16.32 -2.80
C GLU A 105 -12.29 -17.50 -2.23
N ALA A 106 -11.59 -18.24 -3.08
CA ALA A 106 -10.65 -19.31 -2.70
C ALA A 106 -9.43 -18.81 -1.90
N GLU A 107 -9.14 -17.50 -1.89
CA GLU A 107 -8.07 -16.89 -1.10
C GLU A 107 -8.33 -16.98 0.40
N GLU A 108 -9.60 -16.98 0.83
CA GLU A 108 -10.01 -17.14 2.24
C GLU A 108 -9.61 -18.54 2.80
N HIS A 109 -9.38 -19.52 1.92
CA HIS A 109 -8.98 -20.87 2.27
C HIS A 109 -7.45 -21.09 2.20
N LEU A 110 -6.66 -20.06 1.88
CA LEU A 110 -5.20 -20.14 1.88
C LEU A 110 -4.65 -19.99 3.30
N HIS A 111 -4.31 -21.11 3.93
CA HIS A 111 -3.55 -21.14 5.19
C HIS A 111 -2.05 -20.91 4.99
N ASP A 112 -1.66 -19.95 4.15
CA ASP A 112 -0.26 -19.56 4.02
C ASP A 112 0.15 -18.51 5.05
N LEU A 113 1.46 -18.34 5.23
CA LEU A 113 1.97 -17.52 6.33
C LEU A 113 1.74 -16.03 6.08
N LEU A 114 1.76 -15.57 4.83
CA LEU A 114 1.42 -14.18 4.53
C LEU A 114 -0.03 -13.91 4.88
N ASN A 115 -0.96 -14.75 4.41
CA ASN A 115 -2.39 -14.53 4.63
C ASN A 115 -2.73 -14.50 6.11
N VAL A 116 -2.13 -15.40 6.91
CA VAL A 116 -2.27 -15.39 8.38
C VAL A 116 -1.75 -14.09 8.99
N LEU A 117 -0.59 -13.60 8.54
CA LEU A 117 -0.02 -12.33 9.01
C LEU A 117 -0.88 -11.14 8.59
N GLU A 118 -1.36 -11.11 7.35
CA GLU A 118 -2.24 -10.07 6.83
C GLU A 118 -3.54 -9.98 7.65
N HIS A 119 -4.21 -11.11 7.87
CA HIS A 119 -5.42 -11.17 8.68
C HIS A 119 -5.18 -10.73 10.12
N ALA A 120 -4.06 -11.14 10.72
CA ALA A 120 -3.66 -10.71 12.06
C ALA A 120 -3.35 -9.19 12.13
N LEU A 121 -2.80 -8.60 11.07
CA LEU A 121 -2.47 -7.17 11.01
C LEU A 121 -3.66 -6.28 10.64
N LYS A 122 -4.71 -6.82 10.02
CA LYS A 122 -5.87 -6.04 9.55
C LYS A 122 -6.49 -5.16 10.66
N HIS A 123 -6.91 -5.76 11.78
CA HIS A 123 -7.56 -5.00 12.86
C HIS A 123 -6.61 -3.99 13.54
N PRO A 124 -5.36 -4.35 13.90
CA PRO A 124 -4.38 -3.38 14.38
C PRO A 124 -4.17 -2.21 13.42
N VAL A 125 -4.05 -2.48 12.12
CA VAL A 125 -3.83 -1.43 11.10
C VAL A 125 -5.06 -0.53 10.97
N GLU A 126 -6.27 -1.08 11.00
CA GLU A 126 -7.51 -0.29 10.99
C GLU A 126 -7.57 0.68 12.19
N ILE A 127 -7.24 0.20 13.39
CA ILE A 127 -7.17 1.03 14.61
C ILE A 127 -6.09 2.12 14.46
N VAL A 128 -4.90 1.76 13.99
CA VAL A 128 -3.81 2.73 13.77
C VAL A 128 -4.20 3.77 12.72
N LEU A 129 -4.84 3.37 11.61
CA LEU A 129 -5.29 4.30 10.58
C LEU A 129 -6.41 5.22 11.09
N PHE A 130 -7.30 4.72 11.95
CA PHE A 130 -8.32 5.54 12.60
C PHE A 130 -7.67 6.63 13.48
N PHE A 131 -6.76 6.25 14.37
CA PHE A 131 -6.05 7.23 15.21
C PHE A 131 -5.15 8.14 14.39
N PHE A 132 -4.48 7.63 13.35
CA PHE A 132 -3.68 8.42 12.43
C PHE A 132 -4.52 9.52 11.78
N GLY A 133 -5.69 9.16 11.25
CA GLY A 133 -6.63 10.11 10.66
C GLY A 133 -7.10 11.13 11.70
N LEU A 134 -7.50 10.68 12.90
CA LEU A 134 -8.01 11.54 13.97
C LEU A 134 -6.96 12.57 14.43
N LEU A 135 -5.71 12.13 14.63
CA LEU A 135 -4.62 12.99 15.11
C LEU A 135 -4.07 13.93 14.05
N ASN A 136 -4.10 13.54 12.77
CA ASN A 136 -3.54 14.35 11.67
C ASN A 136 -4.58 15.21 10.95
N ALA A 137 -5.88 14.98 11.16
CA ALA A 137 -6.95 15.77 10.56
C ALA A 137 -7.34 17.00 11.38
N GLY A 138 -6.80 17.18 12.58
CA GLY A 138 -7.03 18.35 13.43
C GLY A 138 -6.30 19.60 12.92
N VAL A 139 -6.69 20.09 11.74
CA VAL A 139 -6.15 21.31 11.11
C VAL A 139 -7.16 22.45 11.20
N GLU A 140 -6.68 23.67 11.46
CA GLU A 140 -7.54 24.83 11.56
C GLU A 140 -8.08 25.25 10.18
N PHE A 141 -9.37 25.60 10.12
CA PHE A 141 -10.00 26.12 8.89
C PHE A 141 -9.43 27.48 8.44
N SER A 142 -8.77 28.21 9.35
CA SER A 142 -8.03 29.45 9.07
C SER A 142 -6.81 29.21 8.16
N SER A 143 -6.30 27.98 8.10
CA SER A 143 -5.13 27.60 7.29
C SER A 143 -5.45 27.27 5.83
N MET A 144 -6.63 27.65 5.33
CA MET A 144 -6.94 27.50 3.90
C MET A 144 -6.04 28.41 3.06
N GLY A 145 -5.35 27.81 2.09
CA GLY A 145 -4.48 28.54 1.16
C GLY A 145 -4.44 27.88 -0.21
N ASP A 146 -3.57 28.36 -1.08
CA ASP A 146 -3.44 27.86 -2.46
C ASP A 146 -3.14 26.35 -2.51
N ALA A 147 -2.33 25.86 -1.56
CA ALA A 147 -2.01 24.45 -1.44
C ALA A 147 -3.25 23.56 -1.19
N THR A 148 -4.26 24.06 -0.48
CA THR A 148 -5.53 23.34 -0.25
C THR A 148 -6.22 23.03 -1.59
N TRP A 149 -6.35 24.05 -2.45
CA TRP A 149 -7.01 23.91 -3.75
C TRP A 149 -6.20 23.07 -4.72
N LEU A 150 -4.87 23.22 -4.73
CA LEU A 150 -3.98 22.43 -5.58
C LEU A 150 -4.02 20.94 -5.22
N VAL A 151 -3.96 20.61 -3.93
CA VAL A 151 -4.06 19.22 -3.46
C VAL A 151 -5.44 18.65 -3.77
N LEU A 152 -6.52 19.40 -3.48
CA LEU A 152 -7.88 18.96 -3.75
C LEU A 152 -8.11 18.71 -5.24
N ALA A 153 -7.70 19.64 -6.11
CA ALA A 153 -7.80 19.50 -7.54
C ALA A 153 -6.95 18.33 -8.07
N GLY A 154 -5.73 18.16 -7.53
CA GLY A 154 -4.88 17.01 -7.86
C GLY A 154 -5.54 15.66 -7.53
N LEU A 155 -6.28 15.58 -6.42
CA LEU A 155 -7.00 14.38 -6.02
C LEU A 155 -8.27 14.16 -6.86
N ILE A 156 -9.13 15.19 -6.97
CA ILE A 156 -10.44 15.09 -7.63
C ILE A 156 -10.32 15.00 -9.15
N ILE A 157 -9.32 15.66 -9.76
CA ILE A 157 -9.13 15.65 -11.22
C ILE A 157 -8.04 14.63 -11.59
N GLY A 158 -6.89 14.67 -10.91
CA GLY A 158 -5.74 13.87 -11.30
C GLY A 158 -5.99 12.36 -11.19
N LYS A 159 -6.65 11.89 -10.12
CA LYS A 159 -6.89 10.44 -9.95
C LYS A 159 -7.91 9.88 -10.95
N PRO A 160 -9.09 10.49 -11.18
CA PRO A 160 -9.99 10.00 -12.21
C PRO A 160 -9.40 10.05 -13.61
N VAL A 161 -8.71 11.15 -13.96
CA VAL A 161 -8.07 11.28 -15.28
C VAL A 161 -6.96 10.22 -15.45
N GLY A 162 -6.13 10.01 -14.43
CA GLY A 162 -5.08 9.00 -14.46
C GLY A 162 -5.64 7.58 -14.60
N ILE A 163 -6.64 7.22 -13.79
CA ILE A 163 -7.27 5.89 -13.82
C ILE A 163 -7.96 5.65 -15.17
N LEU A 164 -8.70 6.64 -15.68
CA LEU A 164 -9.33 6.55 -17.00
C LEU A 164 -8.29 6.40 -18.11
N PHE A 165 -7.23 7.21 -18.09
CA PHE A 165 -6.18 7.19 -19.11
C PHE A 165 -5.45 5.84 -19.14
N PHE A 166 -4.95 5.37 -17.99
CA PHE A 166 -4.24 4.09 -17.92
C PHE A 166 -5.16 2.89 -18.12
N GLY A 167 -6.40 2.94 -17.65
CA GLY A 167 -7.38 1.90 -17.91
C GLY A 167 -7.76 1.82 -19.39
N TRP A 168 -7.93 2.97 -20.06
CA TRP A 168 -8.14 3.03 -21.50
C TRP A 168 -6.94 2.51 -22.29
N LEU A 169 -5.72 2.87 -21.87
CA LEU A 169 -4.47 2.40 -22.45
C LEU A 169 -4.33 0.87 -22.31
N ALA A 170 -4.62 0.32 -21.14
CA ALA A 170 -4.61 -1.13 -20.93
C ALA A 170 -5.64 -1.84 -21.82
N ALA A 171 -6.85 -1.29 -21.91
CA ALA A 171 -7.97 -1.90 -22.62
C ALA A 171 -7.81 -1.89 -24.14
N LYS A 172 -7.43 -0.75 -24.73
CA LYS A 172 -7.41 -0.57 -26.18
C LYS A 172 -6.04 -0.89 -26.79
N PRO A 173 -4.98 -0.10 -26.57
CA PRO A 173 -3.69 -0.34 -27.23
C PRO A 173 -2.98 -1.61 -26.74
N LEU A 174 -3.04 -1.93 -25.43
CA LEU A 174 -2.40 -3.15 -24.93
C LEU A 174 -3.26 -4.42 -25.05
N LYS A 175 -4.56 -4.28 -25.36
CA LYS A 175 -5.53 -5.40 -25.49
C LYS A 175 -5.52 -6.36 -24.30
N LEU A 176 -5.24 -5.87 -23.09
CA LEU A 176 -5.21 -6.68 -21.87
C LEU A 176 -6.62 -7.06 -21.38
N GLY A 177 -7.66 -6.56 -22.05
CA GLY A 177 -9.05 -6.75 -21.65
C GLY A 177 -9.46 -5.83 -20.51
N ILE A 178 -10.77 -5.66 -20.33
CA ILE A 178 -11.38 -5.06 -19.15
C ILE A 178 -12.11 -6.21 -18.43
N PRO A 179 -12.16 -6.26 -17.08
CA PRO A 179 -12.89 -7.29 -16.37
C PRO A 179 -14.30 -7.49 -16.91
N GLU A 180 -14.76 -8.74 -16.94
CA GLU A 180 -16.10 -9.08 -17.45
C GLU A 180 -17.16 -8.22 -16.74
N GLY A 181 -18.01 -7.57 -17.53
CA GLY A 181 -19.07 -6.71 -17.02
C GLY A 181 -18.69 -5.25 -16.78
N MET A 182 -17.42 -4.88 -16.84
CA MET A 182 -16.98 -3.50 -16.63
C MET A 182 -16.85 -2.74 -17.96
N ARG A 183 -17.45 -1.55 -18.01
CA ARG A 183 -17.33 -0.62 -19.14
C ARG A 183 -16.24 0.41 -18.84
N ILE A 184 -15.67 1.00 -19.89
CA ILE A 184 -14.69 2.09 -19.76
C ILE A 184 -15.26 3.26 -18.92
N ILE A 185 -16.58 3.49 -18.98
CA ILE A 185 -17.23 4.55 -18.22
C ILE A 185 -17.25 4.29 -16.71
N ASP A 186 -17.21 3.02 -16.30
CA ASP A 186 -17.19 2.64 -14.89
C ASP A 186 -15.81 2.96 -14.25
N LEU A 187 -14.76 3.06 -15.06
CA LEU A 187 -13.43 3.53 -14.63
C LEU A 187 -13.47 4.98 -14.11
N VAL A 188 -14.39 5.81 -14.60
CA VAL A 188 -14.56 7.19 -14.11
C VAL A 188 -15.06 7.17 -12.67
N VAL A 189 -16.03 6.30 -12.38
CA VAL A 189 -16.59 6.13 -11.02
C VAL A 189 -15.52 5.57 -10.08
N ILE A 190 -14.79 4.53 -10.51
CA ILE A 190 -13.63 3.98 -9.78
C ILE A 190 -12.59 5.08 -9.53
N GLY A 191 -12.38 5.96 -10.52
CA GLY A 191 -11.54 7.14 -10.42
C GLY A 191 -11.91 8.04 -9.23
N PHE A 192 -13.19 8.40 -9.11
CA PHE A 192 -13.68 9.22 -8.00
C PHE A 192 -13.66 8.48 -6.66
N VAL A 193 -13.91 7.16 -6.63
CA VAL A 193 -13.72 6.35 -5.40
C VAL A 193 -12.26 6.39 -4.95
N ALA A 194 -11.31 6.21 -5.87
CA ALA A 194 -9.88 6.25 -5.58
C ALA A 194 -9.39 7.67 -5.16
N ALA A 195 -10.17 8.71 -5.49
CA ALA A 195 -9.95 10.09 -5.06
C ALA A 195 -10.27 10.33 -3.58
N ILE A 196 -10.97 9.41 -2.91
CA ILE A 196 -11.15 9.38 -1.45
C ILE A 196 -9.83 8.91 -0.83
N GLY A 197 -8.81 9.76 -0.93
CA GLY A 197 -7.42 9.45 -0.58
C GLY A 197 -7.02 9.94 0.80
N PHE A 198 -7.99 10.23 1.68
CA PHE A 198 -7.81 10.94 2.95
C PHE A 198 -6.53 10.55 3.72
N THR A 199 -6.37 9.27 4.13
CA THR A 199 -5.24 8.84 4.97
C THR A 199 -3.90 8.90 4.23
N VAL A 200 -3.84 8.40 2.99
CA VAL A 200 -2.61 8.41 2.19
C VAL A 200 -2.21 9.84 1.81
N SER A 201 -3.18 10.72 1.55
CA SER A 201 -2.92 12.11 1.18
C SER A 201 -2.50 12.95 2.38
N LEU A 202 -3.10 12.73 3.57
CA LEU A 202 -2.62 13.31 4.82
C LEU A 202 -1.18 12.88 5.12
N PHE A 203 -0.90 11.59 4.96
CA PHE A 203 0.44 11.06 5.14
C PHE A 203 1.45 11.69 4.18
N VAL A 204 1.14 11.73 2.87
CA VAL A 204 2.00 12.40 1.87
C VAL A 204 2.19 13.87 2.19
N ALA A 205 1.13 14.60 2.58
CA ALA A 205 1.24 16.01 2.98
C ALA A 205 2.14 16.20 4.21
N SER A 206 2.06 15.30 5.20
CA SER A 206 2.90 15.37 6.40
C SER A 206 4.38 15.10 6.13
N VAL A 207 4.69 14.32 5.09
CA VAL A 207 6.07 13.96 4.71
C VAL A 207 6.66 14.92 3.67
N ALA A 208 5.84 15.49 2.79
CA ALA A 208 6.31 16.34 1.70
C ALA A 208 6.54 17.80 2.10
N PHE A 209 5.90 18.28 3.17
CA PHE A 209 5.99 19.66 3.62
C PHE A 209 6.46 19.74 5.06
N ASP A 210 7.35 20.69 5.35
CA ASP A 210 7.77 21.03 6.71
C ASP A 210 6.61 21.58 7.54
N ALA A 211 6.70 21.44 8.86
CA ALA A 211 5.70 21.95 9.78
C ALA A 211 5.50 23.47 9.60
N GLY A 212 4.27 23.87 9.28
CA GLY A 212 3.91 25.26 9.05
C GLY A 212 2.63 25.42 8.23
N PRO A 213 2.30 26.67 7.84
CA PRO A 213 1.02 27.00 7.21
C PRO A 213 0.74 26.24 5.91
N VAL A 214 1.80 25.92 5.15
CA VAL A 214 1.68 25.19 3.87
C VAL A 214 1.30 23.73 4.11
N GLN A 215 1.87 23.09 5.13
CA GLN A 215 1.53 21.72 5.50
C GLN A 215 0.07 21.63 5.97
N ASP A 216 -0.38 22.60 6.76
CA ASP A 216 -1.76 22.64 7.23
C ASP A 216 -2.75 22.87 6.08
N ALA A 217 -2.44 23.78 5.16
CA ALA A 217 -3.21 23.99 3.95
C ALA A 217 -3.29 22.70 3.08
N ALA A 218 -2.19 21.96 2.93
CA ALA A 218 -2.15 20.71 2.19
C ALA A 218 -2.97 19.60 2.88
N LYS A 219 -2.87 19.48 4.21
CA LYS A 219 -3.70 18.56 5.01
C LYS A 219 -5.19 18.88 4.88
N MET A 220 -5.56 20.17 4.86
CA MET A 220 -6.94 20.60 4.60
C MET A 220 -7.41 20.16 3.21
N GLY A 221 -6.58 20.27 2.18
CA GLY A 221 -6.90 19.78 0.83
C GLY A 221 -7.15 18.26 0.80
N ALA A 222 -6.35 17.50 1.56
CA ALA A 222 -6.56 16.08 1.74
C ALA A 222 -7.85 15.75 2.52
N LEU A 223 -8.24 16.56 3.51
CA LEU A 223 -9.50 16.41 4.24
C LEU A 223 -10.71 16.63 3.32
N PHE A 224 -10.66 17.65 2.46
CA PHE A 224 -11.72 17.91 1.47
C PHE A 224 -11.87 16.80 0.42
N SER A 225 -10.93 15.86 0.33
CA SER A 225 -11.08 14.68 -0.55
C SER A 225 -12.30 13.82 -0.23
N PHE A 226 -12.89 13.93 0.98
CA PHE A 226 -14.18 13.31 1.29
C PHE A 226 -15.32 13.79 0.38
N ALA A 227 -15.23 15.00 -0.19
CA ALA A 227 -16.18 15.47 -1.19
C ALA A 227 -16.19 14.59 -2.45
N ALA A 228 -15.08 13.89 -2.75
CA ALA A 228 -15.01 12.93 -3.85
C ALA A 228 -15.97 11.75 -3.65
N ALA A 229 -16.34 11.41 -2.42
CA ALA A 229 -17.35 10.38 -2.16
C ALA A 229 -18.72 10.78 -2.71
N ILE A 230 -19.10 12.05 -2.52
CA ILE A 230 -20.35 12.60 -3.07
C ILE A 230 -20.29 12.60 -4.60
N LEU A 231 -19.17 13.06 -5.17
CA LEU A 231 -18.95 13.05 -6.62
C LEU A 231 -19.02 11.64 -7.20
N SER A 232 -18.46 10.64 -6.51
CA SER A 232 -18.51 9.24 -6.92
C SER A 232 -19.94 8.70 -6.94
N ILE A 233 -20.74 8.99 -5.90
CA ILE A 233 -22.15 8.58 -5.84
C ILE A 233 -22.95 9.24 -6.98
N VAL A 234 -22.74 10.53 -7.22
CA VAL A 234 -23.40 11.27 -8.31
C VAL A 234 -23.00 10.70 -9.67
N ALA A 235 -21.72 10.49 -9.90
CA ALA A 235 -21.20 9.89 -11.13
C ALA A 235 -21.77 8.49 -11.35
N GLY A 236 -21.80 7.64 -10.30
CA GLY A 236 -22.38 6.30 -10.36
C GLY A 236 -23.87 6.31 -10.76
N LYS A 237 -24.65 7.25 -10.21
CA LYS A 237 -26.07 7.42 -10.58
C LYS A 237 -26.25 7.92 -12.02
N VAL A 238 -25.49 8.94 -12.43
CA VAL A 238 -25.58 9.52 -13.78
C VAL A 238 -25.16 8.51 -14.84
N LEU A 239 -24.10 7.75 -14.58
CA LEU A 239 -23.56 6.75 -15.50
C LEU A 239 -24.31 5.41 -15.45
N ARG A 240 -25.36 5.33 -14.63
CA ARG A 240 -26.20 4.14 -14.44
C ARG A 240 -25.36 2.89 -14.24
N VAL A 241 -24.41 2.94 -13.30
CA VAL A 241 -23.62 1.77 -12.93
C VAL A 241 -24.57 0.75 -12.32
N GLN A 242 -24.68 -0.41 -12.95
CA GLN A 242 -25.52 -1.50 -12.48
C GLN A 242 -24.65 -2.48 -11.71
N LYS A 243 -25.17 -2.95 -10.57
CA LYS A 243 -24.59 -4.09 -9.89
C LYS A 243 -24.81 -5.31 -10.80
N MET A 244 -23.74 -5.99 -11.15
CA MET A 244 -23.83 -7.30 -11.78
C MET A 244 -23.83 -8.33 -10.67
N ASP A 245 -24.92 -9.09 -10.58
CA ASP A 245 -24.96 -10.27 -9.73
C ASP A 245 -24.19 -11.37 -10.47
N GLY A 246 -22.96 -11.60 -10.02
CA GLY A 246 -22.09 -12.71 -10.42
C GLY A 246 -22.00 -13.70 -9.27
#